data_AF-A0A971EWF4-F1
#
_entry.id   AF-A0A971EWF4-F1
#
_cell.length_a   1.000
_cell.length_b   1.000
_cell.length_c   1.000
_cell.angle_alpha   90.00
_cell.angle_beta   90.00
_cell.angle_gamma   90.00
#
_symmetry.space_group_name_H-M   'P 1'
#
loop_
_entity.id
_entity.type
_entity.pdbx_description
1 polymer ?
#
loop_
_entity_poly.entity_id
_entity_poly.type
_entity_poly.pdbx_seq_one_letter_code
_entity_poly.pdbx_strand_id
1 'polypeptide(L)'
;MKKFLSIILICILVFSLSACTIQKTLDNLNHDNNGNDTYEDDEEEASENQRGIYSDEGLELSEFFTAFNDVVVEHEPMINNFETDDFSMFDISLDYLVPLVHVSNIAYYDAGVLFADEGQYRKVDGDVISFGKKYTREEDGFSPDQQQGDVITESGTLDTKKNQLYFETIVERNGLKVTRAVSETVILADGTFLIQFLEVPFSQVERGIEDSGRAYFMYVSEEKLEVIKAKFAFDVNFTYKSIFNKGEMETVKMAEGYEKVRRMTVTESDVDTERY
;
A
#
# COMPACT_ATOMS: atom_id res chain seq x y z
N MET A 1 -17.73 8.57 23.10
CA MET A 1 -17.72 7.90 21.79
C MET A 1 -17.90 8.86 20.61
N LYS A 2 -18.90 9.78 20.58
CA LYS A 2 -19.08 10.73 19.46
C LYS A 2 -17.88 11.64 19.14
N LYS A 3 -17.07 12.02 20.14
CA LYS A 3 -15.91 12.91 19.94
C LYS A 3 -14.68 12.23 19.33
N PHE A 4 -14.54 10.91 19.46
CA PHE A 4 -13.44 10.14 18.86
C PHE A 4 -13.72 9.82 17.38
N LEU A 5 -14.99 9.55 17.04
CA LEU A 5 -15.45 9.37 15.66
C LEU A 5 -15.20 10.63 14.82
N SER A 6 -15.39 11.82 15.38
CA SER A 6 -15.09 13.09 14.69
C SER A 6 -13.60 13.29 14.41
N ILE A 7 -12.68 12.79 15.24
CA ILE A 7 -11.24 12.96 15.03
C ILE A 7 -10.76 12.03 13.91
N ILE A 8 -11.23 10.78 13.86
CA ILE A 8 -10.89 9.83 12.80
C ILE A 8 -11.50 10.26 11.46
N LEU A 9 -12.74 10.76 11.47
CA LEU A 9 -13.37 11.33 10.26
C LEU A 9 -12.60 12.56 9.74
N ILE A 10 -12.06 13.40 10.65
CA ILE A 10 -11.19 14.53 10.28
C ILE A 10 -9.86 14.03 9.70
N CYS A 11 -9.25 12.98 10.26
CA CYS A 11 -8.03 12.39 9.68
C CYS A 11 -8.29 11.84 8.27
N ILE A 12 -9.38 11.10 8.05
CA ILE A 12 -9.76 10.58 6.72
C ILE A 12 -10.08 11.72 5.74
N LEU A 13 -10.73 12.79 6.20
CA LEU A 13 -11.00 13.99 5.39
C LEU A 13 -9.73 14.77 5.04
N VAL A 14 -8.72 14.80 5.91
CA VAL A 14 -7.43 15.45 5.61
C VAL A 14 -6.66 14.66 4.54
N PHE A 15 -6.75 13.33 4.53
CA PHE A 15 -6.14 12.52 3.46
C PHE A 15 -6.89 12.63 2.12
N SER A 16 -8.23 12.71 2.11
CA SER A 16 -9.00 12.86 0.86
C SER A 16 -8.91 14.27 0.26
N LEU A 17 -8.71 15.31 1.07
CA LEU A 17 -8.46 16.67 0.57
C LEU A 17 -7.09 16.81 -0.13
N SER A 18 -6.08 16.04 0.30
CA SER A 18 -4.76 16.01 -0.34
C SER A 18 -4.81 15.32 -1.72
N ALA A 19 -5.52 14.20 -1.84
CA ALA A 19 -5.71 13.50 -3.12
C ALA A 19 -6.49 14.33 -4.14
N CYS A 20 -7.54 15.04 -3.70
CA CYS A 20 -8.34 15.91 -4.58
C CYS A 20 -7.58 17.19 -5.01
N THR A 21 -6.63 17.66 -4.19
CA THR A 21 -5.76 18.79 -4.55
C THR A 21 -4.74 18.37 -5.60
N ILE A 22 -4.17 17.17 -5.49
CA ILE A 22 -3.24 16.61 -6.48
C ILE A 22 -3.92 16.39 -7.83
N GLN A 23 -5.13 15.80 -7.85
CA GLN A 23 -5.92 15.63 -9.08
C GLN A 23 -6.20 16.98 -9.76
N LYS A 24 -6.62 17.99 -9.00
CA LYS A 24 -6.85 19.35 -9.53
C LYS A 24 -5.58 20.04 -10.02
N THR A 25 -4.42 19.77 -9.41
CA THR A 25 -3.15 20.33 -9.86
C THR A 25 -2.69 19.66 -11.17
N LEU A 26 -2.91 18.35 -11.32
CA LEU A 26 -2.67 17.60 -12.56
C LEU A 26 -3.62 18.02 -13.71
N ASP A 27 -4.91 18.19 -13.43
CA ASP A 27 -5.90 18.64 -14.43
C ASP A 27 -5.58 20.04 -14.98
N ASN A 28 -5.03 20.93 -14.14
CA ASN A 28 -4.64 22.28 -14.55
C ASN A 28 -3.35 22.31 -15.39
N LEU A 29 -2.45 21.33 -15.23
CA LEU A 29 -1.25 21.22 -16.08
C LEU A 29 -1.57 20.72 -17.50
N ASN A 30 -2.65 19.94 -17.65
CA ASN A 30 -3.11 19.42 -18.93
C ASN A 30 -3.97 20.41 -19.74
N HIS A 31 -4.45 21.50 -19.15
CA HIS A 31 -5.35 22.45 -19.84
C HIS A 31 -4.65 23.60 -20.59
N ASP A 32 -3.33 23.75 -20.42
CA ASP A 32 -2.57 24.87 -21.00
C ASP A 32 -1.87 24.56 -22.35
N ASN A 33 -2.00 23.35 -22.89
CA ASN A 33 -1.48 23.00 -24.23
C ASN A 33 -2.61 22.85 -25.25
N ASN A 34 -3.16 24.00 -25.68
CA ASN A 34 -4.08 24.06 -26.81
C ASN A 34 -3.31 24.51 -28.07
N GLY A 35 -2.94 23.54 -28.91
CA GLY A 35 -2.35 23.75 -30.23
C GLY A 35 -3.06 22.87 -31.25
N ASN A 36 -3.83 23.52 -32.12
CA ASN A 36 -4.61 22.99 -33.24
C ASN A 36 -3.71 22.26 -34.26
N ASP A 37 -4.12 21.08 -34.76
CA ASP A 37 -4.32 20.78 -36.19
C ASP A 37 -4.27 19.27 -36.54
N THR A 38 -5.37 18.84 -37.17
CA THR A 38 -5.55 17.80 -38.22
C THR A 38 -5.05 16.35 -38.05
N TYR A 39 -6.02 15.44 -38.19
CA TYR A 39 -5.89 14.00 -38.42
C TYR A 39 -5.21 13.69 -39.77
N GLU A 40 -4.13 12.93 -39.74
CA GLU A 40 -3.78 11.97 -40.79
C GLU A 40 -3.40 10.64 -40.13
N ASP A 41 -4.00 9.59 -40.69
CA ASP A 41 -4.03 8.20 -40.26
C ASP A 41 -2.87 7.50 -40.98
N ASP A 42 -1.85 7.05 -40.26
CA ASP A 42 -0.81 6.16 -40.79
C ASP A 42 -0.59 5.01 -39.82
N GLU A 43 -0.95 3.82 -40.28
CA GLU A 43 -0.72 2.52 -39.64
C GLU A 43 0.79 2.26 -39.52
N GLU A 44 1.30 2.15 -38.30
CA GLU A 44 2.59 1.48 -38.03
C GLU A 44 2.46 0.52 -36.83
N GLU A 45 3.18 -0.59 -36.96
CA GLU A 45 2.96 -1.90 -36.36
C GLU A 45 2.89 -1.89 -34.82
N ALA A 46 1.77 -2.39 -34.29
CA ALA A 46 1.63 -2.73 -32.89
C ALA A 46 2.57 -3.90 -32.52
N SER A 47 3.70 -3.58 -31.88
CA SER A 47 4.38 -4.59 -31.05
C SER A 47 3.46 -4.91 -29.87
N GLU A 48 3.16 -6.19 -29.67
CA GLU A 48 2.22 -6.71 -28.67
C GLU A 48 2.48 -6.12 -27.27
N ASN A 49 1.66 -5.11 -26.94
CA ASN A 49 1.54 -4.48 -25.65
C ASN A 49 1.02 -5.48 -24.62
N GLN A 50 1.81 -5.77 -23.59
CA GLN A 50 1.22 -5.89 -22.25
C GLN A 50 0.76 -4.47 -21.93
N ARG A 51 -0.53 -4.15 -22.12
CA ARG A 51 -1.10 -2.84 -21.76
C ARG A 51 -0.96 -2.67 -20.25
N GLY A 52 0.20 -2.18 -19.84
CA GLY A 52 0.54 -1.92 -18.45
C GLY A 52 -0.29 -0.74 -17.96
N ILE A 53 -0.54 -0.71 -16.65
CA ILE A 53 -1.13 0.42 -15.95
C ILE A 53 -0.28 1.71 -16.03
N TYR A 54 0.87 1.66 -16.72
CA TYR A 54 1.83 2.75 -16.84
C TYR A 54 1.69 3.44 -18.19
N SER A 55 1.19 4.66 -18.17
CA SER A 55 0.97 5.48 -19.36
C SER A 55 1.90 6.70 -19.42
N ASP A 56 2.25 7.27 -18.27
CA ASP A 56 2.98 8.52 -18.18
C ASP A 56 4.37 8.35 -17.54
N GLU A 57 5.42 8.69 -18.29
CA GLU A 57 6.79 8.67 -17.78
C GLU A 57 6.94 9.58 -16.56
N GLY A 58 7.44 9.01 -15.45
CA GLY A 58 7.60 9.74 -14.20
C GLY A 58 6.40 9.70 -13.26
N LEU A 59 5.27 9.08 -13.64
CA LEU A 59 4.07 8.91 -12.80
C LEU A 59 3.80 7.45 -12.41
N GLU A 60 4.74 6.54 -12.63
CA GLU A 60 4.52 5.10 -12.54
C GLU A 60 4.19 4.63 -11.12
N LEU A 61 4.71 5.29 -10.06
CA LEU A 61 4.36 4.95 -8.68
C LEU A 61 2.93 5.42 -8.33
N SER A 62 2.53 6.56 -8.88
CA SER A 62 1.20 7.15 -8.74
C SER A 62 0.16 6.34 -9.50
N GLU A 63 0.49 5.90 -10.71
CA GLU A 63 -0.34 5.00 -11.52
C GLU A 63 -0.47 3.63 -10.84
N PHE A 64 0.62 3.09 -10.28
CA PHE A 64 0.56 1.86 -9.48
C PHE A 64 -0.38 1.98 -8.29
N PHE A 65 -0.22 3.05 -7.48
CA PHE A 65 -1.07 3.26 -6.32
C PHE A 65 -2.53 3.48 -6.71
N THR A 66 -2.78 4.25 -7.76
CA THR A 66 -4.13 4.48 -8.30
C THR A 66 -4.78 3.16 -8.70
N ALA A 67 -4.10 2.35 -9.51
CA ALA A 67 -4.63 1.05 -9.94
C ALA A 67 -4.92 0.12 -8.75
N PHE A 68 -4.03 0.08 -7.75
CA PHE A 68 -4.25 -0.72 -6.55
C PHE A 68 -5.44 -0.22 -5.73
N ASN A 69 -5.50 1.10 -5.48
CA ASN A 69 -6.58 1.73 -4.74
C ASN A 69 -7.93 1.50 -5.44
N ASP A 70 -8.00 1.68 -6.75
CA ASP A 70 -9.24 1.59 -7.53
C ASP A 70 -9.88 0.21 -7.39
N VAL A 71 -9.11 -0.87 -7.50
CA VAL A 71 -9.66 -2.23 -7.33
C VAL A 71 -10.07 -2.49 -5.88
N VAL A 72 -9.35 -1.93 -4.89
CA VAL A 72 -9.72 -2.10 -3.47
C VAL A 72 -10.99 -1.34 -3.11
N VAL A 73 -11.18 -0.11 -3.58
CA VAL A 73 -12.32 0.75 -3.21
C VAL A 73 -13.65 0.21 -3.69
N GLU A 74 -13.67 -0.63 -4.72
CA GLU A 74 -14.88 -1.30 -5.21
C GLU A 74 -15.50 -2.24 -4.15
N HIS A 75 -14.69 -2.81 -3.26
CA HIS A 75 -15.14 -3.72 -2.20
C HIS A 75 -15.57 -2.99 -0.92
N GLU A 76 -15.15 -1.73 -0.73
CA GLU A 76 -15.39 -0.98 0.50
C GLU A 76 -16.87 -0.82 0.87
N PRO A 77 -17.81 -0.54 -0.05
CA PRO A 77 -19.21 -0.43 0.29
C PRO A 77 -19.77 -1.71 0.93
N MET A 78 -19.34 -2.89 0.46
CA MET A 78 -19.80 -4.17 1.02
C MET A 78 -19.24 -4.38 2.42
N ILE A 79 -17.94 -4.11 2.62
CA ILE A 79 -17.28 -4.22 3.94
C ILE A 79 -17.90 -3.25 4.95
N ASN A 80 -18.17 -2.01 4.54
CA ASN A 80 -18.71 -0.97 5.42
C ASN A 80 -20.16 -1.24 5.85
N ASN A 81 -20.91 -2.03 5.10
CA ASN A 81 -22.26 -2.44 5.43
C ASN A 81 -22.32 -3.81 6.13
N PHE A 82 -21.18 -4.49 6.27
CA PHE A 82 -21.11 -5.80 6.91
C PHE A 82 -21.15 -5.68 8.43
N GLU A 83 -22.05 -6.43 9.06
CA GLU A 83 -22.15 -6.57 10.51
C GLU A 83 -21.91 -8.03 10.88
N THR A 84 -21.10 -8.27 11.92
CA THR A 84 -20.87 -9.60 12.49
C THR A 84 -20.76 -9.52 14.01
N ASP A 85 -21.16 -10.59 14.69
CA ASP A 85 -21.00 -10.75 16.13
C ASP A 85 -19.60 -11.27 16.50
N ASP A 86 -18.86 -11.85 15.55
CA ASP A 86 -17.59 -12.55 15.81
C ASP A 86 -16.39 -11.59 15.92
N PHE A 87 -16.49 -10.41 15.32
CA PHE A 87 -15.44 -9.40 15.26
C PHE A 87 -16.01 -8.00 15.36
N SER A 88 -15.20 -7.02 15.82
CA SER A 88 -15.61 -5.63 15.69
C SER A 88 -15.49 -5.18 14.23
N MET A 89 -16.35 -4.25 13.80
CA MET A 89 -16.25 -3.61 12.48
C MET A 89 -14.84 -3.07 12.21
N PHE A 90 -14.21 -2.47 13.23
CA PHE A 90 -12.84 -1.96 13.12
C PHE A 90 -11.82 -3.06 12.86
N ASP A 91 -12.04 -4.28 13.37
CA ASP A 91 -11.11 -5.37 13.10
C ASP A 91 -11.13 -5.78 11.63
N ILE A 92 -12.30 -5.77 10.98
CA ILE A 92 -12.49 -6.24 9.60
C ILE A 92 -12.11 -5.13 8.62
N SER A 93 -12.61 -3.92 8.81
CA SER A 93 -12.31 -2.79 7.92
C SER A 93 -10.82 -2.43 7.89
N LEU A 94 -10.07 -2.70 8.96
CA LEU A 94 -8.63 -2.41 8.98
C LEU A 94 -7.77 -3.45 8.26
N ASP A 95 -8.25 -4.67 8.05
CA ASP A 95 -7.40 -5.75 7.52
C ASP A 95 -6.93 -5.49 6.08
N TYR A 96 -7.79 -4.93 5.22
CA TYR A 96 -7.41 -4.54 3.85
C TYR A 96 -6.76 -3.15 3.80
N LEU A 97 -7.14 -2.24 4.71
CA LEU A 97 -6.60 -0.89 4.76
C LEU A 97 -5.13 -0.86 5.20
N VAL A 98 -4.71 -1.75 6.09
CA VAL A 98 -3.32 -1.75 6.60
C VAL A 98 -2.29 -1.89 5.46
N PRO A 99 -2.39 -2.88 4.55
CA PRO A 99 -1.52 -2.94 3.37
C PRO A 99 -1.63 -1.72 2.45
N LEU A 100 -2.86 -1.22 2.20
CA LEU A 100 -3.10 -0.07 1.32
C LEU A 100 -2.43 1.21 1.85
N VAL A 101 -2.63 1.52 3.14
CA VAL A 101 -2.04 2.69 3.81
C VAL A 101 -0.52 2.62 3.83
N HIS A 102 0.07 1.42 3.93
CA HIS A 102 1.52 1.28 3.92
C HIS A 102 2.13 1.73 2.58
N VAL A 103 1.43 1.53 1.47
CA VAL A 103 1.90 1.94 0.13
C VAL A 103 1.31 3.26 -0.36
N SER A 104 0.42 3.91 0.40
CA SER A 104 -0.28 5.13 -0.06
C SER A 104 0.64 6.31 -0.37
N ASN A 105 1.82 6.32 0.22
CA ASN A 105 2.76 7.43 0.11
C ASN A 105 3.77 7.25 -1.03
N ILE A 106 3.75 6.14 -1.77
CA ILE A 106 4.73 5.91 -2.85
C ILE A 106 4.54 6.91 -4.00
N ALA A 107 3.32 7.38 -4.23
CA ALA A 107 3.00 8.38 -5.26
C ALA A 107 3.76 9.71 -5.04
N TYR A 108 4.13 10.06 -3.80
CA TYR A 108 4.89 11.28 -3.53
C TYR A 108 6.31 11.26 -4.10
N TYR A 109 6.84 10.08 -4.43
CA TYR A 109 8.16 9.98 -5.04
C TYR A 109 8.17 10.37 -6.53
N ASP A 110 7.02 10.36 -7.19
CA ASP A 110 6.87 10.84 -8.58
C ASP A 110 6.81 12.37 -8.67
N ALA A 111 6.30 13.04 -7.63
CA ALA A 111 6.18 14.50 -7.59
C ALA A 111 7.54 15.25 -7.63
N GLY A 112 8.65 14.52 -7.56
CA GLY A 112 9.99 15.02 -7.79
C GLY A 112 10.42 16.15 -6.84
N VAL A 113 11.32 17.01 -7.32
CA VAL A 113 11.99 18.08 -6.55
C VAL A 113 11.02 19.10 -5.93
N LEU A 114 9.78 19.21 -6.44
CA LEU A 114 8.79 20.17 -5.93
C LEU A 114 8.35 19.87 -4.49
N PHE A 115 8.50 18.62 -4.04
CA PHE A 115 8.19 18.17 -2.68
C PHE A 115 9.29 17.25 -2.11
N ALA A 116 10.50 17.30 -2.66
CA ALA A 116 11.59 16.44 -2.21
C ALA A 116 12.06 16.88 -0.82
N ASP A 117 11.69 16.10 0.20
CA ASP A 117 12.23 16.21 1.55
C ASP A 117 13.70 15.79 1.59
N GLU A 118 14.42 16.21 2.63
CA GLU A 118 15.82 15.82 2.81
C GLU A 118 15.99 14.29 2.77
N GLY A 119 16.92 13.81 1.94
CA GLY A 119 17.23 12.40 1.81
C GLY A 119 16.31 11.59 0.88
N GLN A 120 15.30 12.22 0.27
CA GLN A 120 14.43 11.59 -0.73
C GLN A 120 15.15 11.39 -2.07
N TYR A 121 14.89 10.25 -2.72
CA TYR A 121 15.39 9.94 -4.05
C TYR A 121 14.37 9.14 -4.88
N ARG A 122 14.48 9.28 -6.20
CA ARG A 122 13.86 8.42 -7.22
C ARG A 122 14.88 8.24 -8.34
N LYS A 123 15.13 7.00 -8.74
CA LYS A 123 16.10 6.64 -9.78
C LYS A 123 15.48 5.61 -10.71
N VAL A 124 15.49 5.92 -12.00
CA VAL A 124 15.05 5.02 -13.07
C VAL A 124 16.27 4.31 -13.67
N ASP A 125 16.18 2.99 -13.84
CA ASP A 125 17.17 2.15 -14.51
C ASP A 125 16.44 1.11 -15.37
N GLY A 126 16.15 1.50 -16.62
CA GLY A 126 15.27 0.73 -17.50
C GLY A 126 13.86 0.63 -16.93
N ASP A 127 13.35 -0.60 -16.83
CA ASP A 127 12.00 -0.90 -16.30
C ASP A 127 11.94 -0.87 -14.75
N VAL A 128 13.04 -0.51 -14.08
CA VAL A 128 13.14 -0.55 -12.62
C VAL A 128 13.27 0.86 -12.05
N ILE A 129 12.36 1.20 -11.14
CA ILE A 129 12.33 2.48 -10.41
C ILE A 129 12.68 2.21 -8.96
N SER A 130 13.83 2.67 -8.49
CA SER A 130 14.21 2.66 -7.08
C SER A 130 13.89 4.00 -6.44
N PHE A 131 13.25 3.99 -5.28
CA PHE A 131 12.83 5.20 -4.59
C PHE A 131 12.94 5.03 -3.07
N GLY A 132 12.92 6.15 -2.35
CA GLY A 132 12.93 6.10 -0.88
C GLY A 132 13.46 7.37 -0.27
N LYS A 133 13.49 7.39 1.07
CA LYS A 133 14.06 8.49 1.84
C LYS A 133 14.67 8.00 3.14
N LYS A 134 15.67 8.73 3.63
CA LYS A 134 16.21 8.53 4.96
C LYS A 134 16.33 9.86 5.68
N TYR A 135 15.70 9.98 6.83
CA TYR A 135 15.70 11.20 7.63
C TYR A 135 15.67 10.90 9.13
N THR A 136 16.12 11.87 9.90
CA THR A 136 15.97 11.87 11.36
C THR A 136 14.79 12.74 11.72
N ARG A 137 13.88 12.22 12.54
CA ARG A 137 12.70 12.95 13.00
C ARG A 137 13.12 14.11 13.90
N GLU A 138 12.81 15.34 13.48
CA GLU A 138 13.19 16.56 14.20
C GLU A 138 12.32 16.85 15.43
N GLU A 139 11.06 16.39 15.42
CA GLU A 139 10.08 16.59 16.49
C GLU A 139 9.25 15.32 16.72
N ASP A 140 8.72 15.13 17.93
CA ASP A 140 7.80 14.03 18.20
C ASP A 140 6.63 14.01 17.21
N GLY A 141 6.21 12.80 16.83
CA GLY A 141 5.06 12.62 15.95
C GLY A 141 3.73 12.71 16.68
N PHE A 142 2.64 12.44 15.95
CA PHE A 142 1.30 12.39 16.54
C PHE A 142 1.10 11.16 17.44
N SER A 143 1.79 10.06 17.13
CA SER A 143 1.73 8.86 17.97
C SER A 143 2.76 8.96 19.09
N PRO A 144 2.45 8.51 20.33
CA PRO A 144 3.42 8.42 21.43
C PRO A 144 4.66 7.59 21.09
N ASP A 145 4.55 6.71 20.10
CA ASP A 145 5.61 5.80 19.70
C ASP A 145 6.55 6.44 18.66
N GLN A 146 6.24 7.63 18.13
CA GLN A 146 7.04 8.39 17.18
C GLN A 146 7.85 9.46 17.92
N GLN A 147 9.14 9.19 18.16
CA GLN A 147 9.96 10.04 19.02
C GLN A 147 10.96 10.87 18.22
N GLN A 148 11.19 12.11 18.65
CA GLN A 148 12.29 12.92 18.18
C GLN A 148 13.61 12.13 18.24
N GLY A 149 14.40 12.22 17.17
CA GLY A 149 15.67 11.50 17.03
C GLY A 149 15.56 10.09 16.44
N ASP A 150 14.34 9.58 16.21
CA ASP A 150 14.14 8.36 15.41
C ASP A 150 14.68 8.56 13.99
N VAL A 151 15.40 7.57 13.48
CA VAL A 151 15.84 7.53 12.08
C VAL A 151 14.87 6.67 11.30
N ILE A 152 14.19 7.27 10.33
CA ILE A 152 13.25 6.58 9.45
C ILE A 152 13.94 6.34 8.11
N THR A 153 13.88 5.09 7.64
CA THR A 153 14.32 4.70 6.31
C THR A 153 13.14 4.09 5.57
N GLU A 154 12.79 4.67 4.44
CA GLU A 154 11.86 4.13 3.47
C GLU A 154 12.64 3.76 2.21
N SER A 155 12.42 2.57 1.67
CA SER A 155 13.08 2.11 0.45
C SER A 155 12.15 1.21 -0.33
N GLY A 156 11.98 1.51 -1.62
CA GLY A 156 11.15 0.72 -2.51
C GLY A 156 11.75 0.53 -3.89
N THR A 157 11.20 -0.44 -4.59
CA THR A 157 11.53 -0.72 -5.99
C THR A 157 10.28 -1.16 -6.72
N LEU A 158 9.98 -0.50 -7.83
CA LEU A 158 8.93 -0.90 -8.77
C LEU A 158 9.59 -1.44 -10.04
N ASP A 159 9.30 -2.68 -10.42
CA ASP A 159 9.63 -3.25 -11.73
C ASP A 159 8.38 -3.18 -12.61
N THR A 160 8.32 -2.20 -13.52
CA THR A 160 7.15 -1.91 -14.36
C THR A 160 6.92 -2.98 -15.42
N LYS A 161 7.97 -3.71 -15.81
CA LYS A 161 7.85 -4.83 -16.74
C LYS A 161 7.27 -6.07 -16.08
N LYS A 162 7.58 -6.30 -14.81
CA LYS A 162 7.06 -7.44 -14.04
C LYS A 162 5.80 -7.11 -13.22
N ASN A 163 5.40 -5.84 -13.16
CA ASN A 163 4.38 -5.31 -12.26
C ASN A 163 4.62 -5.73 -10.80
N GLN A 164 5.85 -5.56 -10.31
CA GLN A 164 6.25 -5.97 -8.95
C GLN A 164 6.72 -4.76 -8.15
N LEU A 165 6.03 -4.48 -7.04
CA LEU A 165 6.40 -3.44 -6.08
C LEU A 165 6.94 -4.07 -4.81
N TYR A 166 8.15 -3.69 -4.42
CA TYR A 166 8.69 -3.88 -3.08
C TYR A 166 8.71 -2.53 -2.36
N PHE A 167 8.30 -2.50 -1.11
CA PHE A 167 8.44 -1.34 -0.24
C PHE A 167 8.75 -1.76 1.20
N GLU A 168 9.74 -1.11 1.80
CA GLU A 168 10.16 -1.38 3.18
C GLU A 168 10.30 -0.06 3.95
N THR A 169 9.79 -0.06 5.17
CA THR A 169 9.99 1.00 6.15
C THR A 169 10.68 0.44 7.39
N ILE A 170 11.73 1.10 7.85
CA ILE A 170 12.45 0.79 9.09
C ILE A 170 12.48 2.04 9.96
N VAL A 171 12.23 1.87 11.26
CA VAL A 171 12.54 2.89 12.27
C VAL A 171 13.66 2.39 13.16
N GLU A 172 14.71 3.20 13.29
CA GLU A 172 15.82 2.98 14.20
C GLU A 172 15.78 4.01 15.32
N ARG A 173 15.90 3.54 16.57
CA ARG A 173 16.01 4.38 17.77
C ARG A 173 17.31 4.06 18.47
N ASN A 174 18.13 5.08 18.72
CA ASN A 174 19.46 4.92 19.32
C ASN A 174 20.34 3.88 18.60
N GLY A 175 20.22 3.79 17.27
CA GLY A 175 20.97 2.86 16.42
C GLY A 175 20.45 1.40 16.44
N LEU A 176 19.29 1.14 17.04
CA LEU A 176 18.65 -0.17 17.04
C LEU A 176 17.35 -0.13 16.24
N LYS A 177 17.11 -1.12 15.38
CA LYS A 177 15.81 -1.28 14.70
C LYS A 177 14.75 -1.58 15.74
N VAL A 178 13.70 -0.76 15.77
CA VAL A 178 12.56 -0.90 16.68
C VAL A 178 11.28 -1.25 15.97
N THR A 179 11.16 -0.91 14.68
CA THR A 179 10.08 -1.37 13.82
C THR A 179 10.61 -1.70 12.44
N ARG A 180 9.89 -2.59 11.75
CA ARG A 180 10.11 -2.90 10.35
C ARG A 180 8.80 -3.32 9.72
N ALA A 181 8.50 -2.75 8.56
CA ALA A 181 7.33 -3.09 7.76
C ALA A 181 7.78 -3.33 6.32
N VAL A 182 7.27 -4.38 5.69
CA VAL A 182 7.59 -4.78 4.32
C VAL A 182 6.31 -5.09 3.57
N SER A 183 6.15 -4.52 2.38
CA SER A 183 5.12 -4.88 1.41
C SER A 183 5.75 -5.40 0.13
N GLU A 184 5.20 -6.51 -0.36
CA GLU A 184 5.38 -6.98 -1.72
C GLU A 184 4.01 -6.98 -2.40
N THR A 185 3.92 -6.40 -3.58
CA THR A 185 2.71 -6.41 -4.41
C THR A 185 3.04 -6.86 -5.83
N VAL A 186 2.19 -7.72 -6.39
CA VAL A 186 2.30 -8.23 -7.76
C VAL A 186 0.98 -8.00 -8.48
N ILE A 187 1.03 -7.42 -9.68
CA ILE A 187 -0.14 -7.35 -10.58
C ILE A 187 -0.03 -8.47 -11.60
N LEU A 188 -1.00 -9.38 -11.58
CA LEU A 188 -1.12 -10.47 -12.54
C LEU A 188 -1.62 -9.95 -13.90
N ALA A 189 -1.53 -10.79 -14.92
CA ALA A 189 -1.86 -10.40 -16.30
C ALA A 189 -3.35 -10.06 -16.50
N ASP A 190 -4.22 -10.55 -15.62
CA ASP A 190 -5.66 -10.29 -15.60
C ASP A 190 -6.05 -9.05 -14.76
N GLY A 191 -5.07 -8.33 -14.20
CA GLY A 191 -5.30 -7.18 -13.33
C GLY A 191 -5.48 -7.54 -11.84
N THR A 192 -5.47 -8.82 -11.48
CA THR A 192 -5.52 -9.25 -10.08
C THR A 192 -4.24 -8.83 -9.34
N PHE A 193 -4.39 -8.27 -8.15
CA PHE A 193 -3.28 -7.96 -7.25
C PHE A 193 -3.10 -9.06 -6.20
N LEU A 194 -1.85 -9.47 -6.01
CA LEU A 194 -1.40 -10.27 -4.85
C LEU A 194 -0.55 -9.39 -3.95
N ILE A 195 -0.90 -9.29 -2.68
CA ILE A 195 -0.20 -8.44 -1.70
C ILE A 195 0.23 -9.29 -0.52
N GLN A 196 1.47 -9.11 -0.10
CA GLN A 196 2.00 -9.62 1.15
C GLN A 196 2.57 -8.45 1.95
N PHE A 197 1.96 -8.16 3.09
CA PHE A 197 2.42 -7.14 4.02
C PHE A 197 2.81 -7.78 5.35
N LEU A 198 4.02 -7.50 5.85
CA LEU A 198 4.50 -7.95 7.15
C LEU A 198 5.02 -6.77 7.96
N GLU A 199 4.65 -6.69 9.22
CA GLU A 199 5.17 -5.68 10.13
C GLU A 199 5.52 -6.24 11.51
N VAL A 200 6.55 -5.66 12.12
CA VAL A 200 6.75 -5.65 13.56
C VAL A 200 6.53 -4.21 14.00
N PRO A 201 5.37 -3.90 14.62
CA PRO A 201 5.07 -2.56 15.08
C PRO A 201 5.89 -2.22 16.34
N PHE A 202 5.79 -0.98 16.81
CA PHE A 202 6.34 -0.63 18.11
C PHE A 202 5.74 -1.51 19.21
N SER A 203 6.56 -1.88 20.19
CA SER A 203 6.11 -2.65 21.35
C SER A 203 4.98 -1.92 22.07
N GLN A 204 3.93 -2.66 22.44
CA GLN A 204 2.78 -2.13 23.17
C GLN A 204 2.54 -2.84 24.50
N VAL A 205 3.55 -3.54 25.03
CA VAL A 205 3.46 -4.27 26.30
C VAL A 205 3.08 -3.35 27.46
N GLU A 206 3.53 -2.10 27.46
CA GLU A 206 3.15 -1.10 28.49
C GLU A 206 1.64 -0.78 28.47
N ARG A 207 0.96 -1.00 27.34
CA ARG A 207 -0.50 -0.87 27.17
C ARG A 207 -1.24 -2.20 27.40
N GLY A 208 -0.53 -3.25 27.85
CA GLY A 208 -1.09 -4.58 28.11
C GLY A 208 -1.38 -5.38 26.84
N ILE A 209 -0.80 -5.00 25.70
CA ILE A 209 -0.97 -5.70 24.42
C ILE A 209 0.25 -6.60 24.20
N GLU A 210 -0.01 -7.86 23.87
CA GLU A 210 1.04 -8.82 23.54
C GLU A 210 1.74 -8.42 22.23
N ASP A 211 3.07 -8.35 22.29
CA ASP A 211 3.91 -8.09 21.14
C ASP A 211 3.87 -9.27 20.17
N SER A 212 3.54 -8.98 18.92
CA SER A 212 3.57 -9.96 17.82
C SER A 212 3.87 -9.26 16.51
N GLY A 213 4.56 -9.97 15.62
CA GLY A 213 4.59 -9.62 14.21
C GLY A 213 3.22 -9.86 13.59
N ARG A 214 2.84 -9.04 12.62
CA ARG A 214 1.56 -9.11 11.91
C ARG A 214 1.81 -9.29 10.44
N ALA A 215 1.07 -10.20 9.82
CA ALA A 215 1.11 -10.42 8.39
C ALA A 215 -0.29 -10.34 7.79
N TYR A 216 -0.38 -9.79 6.59
CA TYR A 216 -1.60 -9.66 5.82
C TYR A 216 -1.31 -10.16 4.41
N PHE A 217 -2.10 -11.12 3.97
CA PHE A 217 -1.99 -11.72 2.64
C PHE A 217 -3.28 -11.44 1.91
N MET A 218 -3.19 -10.77 0.77
CA MET A 218 -4.36 -10.29 0.06
C MET A 218 -4.33 -10.73 -1.40
N TYR A 219 -5.49 -11.17 -1.86
CA TYR A 219 -5.84 -11.36 -3.26
C TYR A 219 -6.95 -10.36 -3.56
N VAL A 220 -6.79 -9.49 -4.54
CA VAL A 220 -7.83 -8.54 -4.91
C VAL A 220 -7.94 -8.41 -6.42
N SER A 221 -9.17 -8.51 -6.90
CA SER A 221 -9.62 -8.40 -8.29
C SER A 221 -10.94 -7.65 -8.27
N GLU A 222 -11.47 -7.27 -9.43
CA GLU A 222 -12.81 -6.65 -9.54
C GLU A 222 -13.90 -7.52 -8.86
N GLU A 223 -13.83 -8.85 -9.03
CA GLU A 223 -14.88 -9.76 -8.55
C GLU A 223 -14.73 -10.17 -7.07
N LYS A 224 -13.50 -10.11 -6.55
CA LYS A 224 -13.16 -10.72 -5.26
C LYS A 224 -12.02 -10.00 -4.55
N LEU A 225 -12.25 -9.72 -3.27
CA LEU A 225 -11.21 -9.40 -2.29
C LEU A 225 -11.13 -10.53 -1.25
N GLU A 226 -9.94 -11.03 -0.99
CA GLU A 226 -9.67 -11.98 0.09
C GLU A 226 -8.46 -11.54 0.89
N VAL A 227 -8.60 -11.49 2.21
CA VAL A 227 -7.53 -11.10 3.13
C VAL A 227 -7.37 -12.17 4.20
N ILE A 228 -6.15 -12.68 4.38
CA ILE A 228 -5.78 -13.45 5.57
C ILE A 228 -4.90 -12.58 6.46
N LYS A 229 -5.39 -12.33 7.67
CA LYS A 229 -4.58 -11.81 8.77
C LYS A 229 -3.91 -12.95 9.50
N ALA A 230 -2.62 -12.81 9.77
CA ALA A 230 -1.84 -13.77 10.53
C ALA A 230 -0.86 -13.06 11.48
N LYS A 231 -0.27 -13.84 12.38
CA LYS A 231 0.76 -13.44 13.33
C LYS A 231 2.03 -14.26 13.15
N PHE A 232 3.14 -13.68 13.60
CA PHE A 232 4.41 -14.36 13.77
C PHE A 232 5.15 -13.81 14.99
N ALA A 233 6.29 -14.42 15.31
CA ALA A 233 7.12 -13.99 16.43
C ALA A 233 7.51 -12.50 16.31
N PHE A 234 7.56 -11.80 17.44
CA PHE A 234 8.02 -10.42 17.49
C PHE A 234 9.55 -10.35 17.29
N ASP A 235 9.97 -10.28 16.03
CA ASP A 235 11.38 -10.18 15.61
C ASP A 235 11.53 -9.16 14.48
N VAL A 236 12.10 -7.99 14.78
CA VAL A 236 12.33 -6.92 13.78
C VAL A 236 13.26 -7.33 12.63
N ASN A 237 13.99 -8.45 12.76
CA ASN A 237 14.85 -9.01 11.71
C ASN A 237 14.20 -10.21 11.01
N PHE A 238 12.88 -10.35 11.07
CA PHE A 238 12.14 -11.44 10.46
C PHE A 238 12.55 -11.70 9.01
N THR A 239 12.52 -12.97 8.62
CA THR A 239 12.63 -13.37 7.22
C THR A 239 11.28 -13.86 6.74
N TYR A 240 11.04 -13.77 5.44
CA TYR A 240 9.78 -14.17 4.84
C TYR A 240 10.02 -14.76 3.45
N LYS A 241 9.04 -15.49 2.93
CA LYS A 241 9.09 -16.01 1.56
C LYS A 241 8.50 -14.96 0.62
N SER A 242 9.27 -14.52 -0.36
CA SER A 242 8.79 -13.55 -1.34
C SER A 242 7.73 -14.17 -2.27
N ILE A 243 6.73 -13.35 -2.63
CA ILE A 243 5.68 -13.70 -3.59
C ILE A 243 6.07 -13.36 -5.03
N PHE A 244 7.17 -12.63 -5.23
CA PHE A 244 7.64 -12.27 -6.57
C PHE A 244 7.98 -13.49 -7.42
N ASN A 245 7.62 -13.40 -8.71
CA ASN A 245 7.89 -14.42 -9.71
C ASN A 245 7.31 -15.81 -9.38
N LYS A 246 6.26 -15.88 -8.53
CA LYS A 246 5.55 -17.13 -8.21
C LYS A 246 4.32 -17.39 -9.08
N GLY A 247 3.87 -16.38 -9.82
CA GLY A 247 2.59 -16.42 -10.54
C GLY A 247 1.41 -16.27 -9.58
N GLU A 248 0.24 -16.68 -10.05
CA GLU A 248 -0.98 -16.69 -9.25
C GLU A 248 -0.83 -17.59 -8.00
N MET A 249 -1.32 -17.10 -6.86
CA MET A 249 -1.26 -17.82 -5.59
C MET A 249 -2.48 -17.52 -4.72
N GLU A 250 -3.04 -18.56 -4.11
CA GLU A 250 -4.08 -18.43 -3.09
C GLU A 250 -3.51 -17.82 -1.80
N THR A 251 -4.27 -16.96 -1.12
CA THR A 251 -3.82 -16.30 0.12
C THR A 251 -3.44 -17.30 1.21
N VAL A 252 -4.10 -18.47 1.28
CA VAL A 252 -3.80 -19.54 2.25
C VAL A 252 -2.39 -20.08 2.05
N LYS A 253 -1.92 -20.19 0.80
CA LYS A 253 -0.55 -20.62 0.47
C LYS A 253 0.47 -19.55 0.81
N MET A 254 0.14 -18.28 0.58
CA MET A 254 0.98 -17.15 1.00
C MET A 254 1.16 -17.14 2.53
N ALA A 255 0.11 -17.46 3.26
CA ALA A 255 0.10 -17.53 4.72
C ALA A 255 0.73 -18.81 5.32
N GLU A 256 1.34 -19.69 4.52
CA GLU A 256 1.99 -20.91 5.04
C GLU A 256 3.21 -20.58 5.92
N GLY A 257 3.16 -21.02 7.17
CA GLY A 257 4.22 -20.79 8.17
C GLY A 257 3.89 -19.69 9.19
N TYR A 258 2.76 -19.01 9.04
CA TYR A 258 2.25 -18.01 9.97
C TYR A 258 1.08 -18.55 10.80
N GLU A 259 0.87 -18.00 11.99
CA GLU A 259 -0.30 -18.27 12.81
C GLU A 259 -1.49 -17.46 12.26
N LYS A 260 -2.38 -18.10 11.50
CA LYS A 260 -3.53 -17.42 10.92
C LYS A 260 -4.51 -17.01 12.03
N VAL A 261 -5.10 -15.83 11.89
CA VAL A 261 -6.01 -15.24 12.88
C VAL A 261 -7.42 -15.12 12.32
N ARG A 262 -7.53 -14.59 11.09
CA ARG A 262 -8.81 -14.35 10.43
C ARG A 262 -8.65 -14.42 8.92
N ARG A 263 -9.70 -14.85 8.24
CA ARG A 263 -9.91 -14.66 6.80
C ARG A 263 -11.13 -13.78 6.60
N MET A 264 -11.02 -12.83 5.68
CA MET A 264 -12.15 -12.08 5.14
C MET A 264 -12.22 -12.37 3.65
N THR A 265 -13.42 -12.62 3.13
CA THR A 265 -13.69 -12.73 1.69
C THR A 265 -14.85 -11.81 1.34
N VAL A 266 -14.69 -11.01 0.30
CA VAL A 266 -15.71 -10.11 -0.24
C VAL A 266 -15.90 -10.47 -1.71
N THR A 267 -17.15 -10.54 -2.10
CA THR A 267 -17.60 -10.73 -3.49
C THR A 267 -18.75 -9.74 -3.75
N GLU A 268 -19.19 -9.61 -5.00
CA GLU A 268 -20.34 -8.76 -5.34
C GLU A 268 -21.59 -9.04 -4.48
N SER A 269 -21.79 -10.28 -4.04
CA SER A 269 -23.01 -10.70 -3.36
C SER A 269 -22.88 -10.86 -1.84
N ASP A 270 -21.67 -10.95 -1.31
CA ASP A 270 -21.47 -11.41 0.07
C ASP A 270 -20.15 -10.96 0.68
N VAL A 271 -20.14 -10.85 2.01
CA VAL A 271 -18.96 -10.67 2.84
C VAL A 271 -18.94 -11.79 3.87
N ASP A 272 -17.88 -12.60 3.84
CA ASP A 272 -17.68 -13.71 4.78
C ASP A 272 -16.42 -13.48 5.62
N THR A 273 -16.50 -13.85 6.89
CA THR A 273 -15.36 -13.81 7.80
C THR A 273 -15.23 -15.10 8.59
N GLU A 274 -14.04 -15.68 8.57
CA GLU A 274 -13.72 -16.93 9.27
C GLU A 274 -12.62 -16.67 10.32
N ARG A 275 -12.82 -17.21 11.53
CA ARG A 275 -11.79 -17.28 12.55
C ARG A 275 -11.01 -18.59 12.40
N TYR A 276 -9.68 -18.51 12.44
CA TYR A 276 -8.81 -19.70 12.50
C TYR A 276 -8.65 -20.24 13.93
#